data_AF-A0A3Q9WP84-F1
#
_entry.id   AF-A0A3Q9WP84-F1
#
_cell.length_a   1.000
_cell.length_b   1.000
_cell.length_c   1.000
_cell.angle_alpha   90.00
_cell.angle_beta   90.00
_cell.angle_gamma   90.00
#
_symmetry.space_group_name_H-M   'P 1'
#
loop_
_entity.id
_entity.type
_entity.pdbx_description
1 polymer ?
#
loop_
_entity_poly.entity_id
_entity_poly.type
_entity_poly.pdbx_seq_one_letter_code
_entity_poly.pdbx_strand_id
1 'polypeptide(L)'
;MLQDTGRVILRCPGATVNNPKKSLCLPLLLALTFTAGTAPAGAEEDEEPPGWPPEDTGGRYVPVPPEYYEPVDFAACGSTVTMTSGDVREVEQKVRVRSDGRIVITYRGGATVDLFRASDEAFIDELNVSGRGSERYSADQTELSVSLRGPSIIWPVSAADTAALTAAGFPESFYFERGHLTIDVEFSGDPAVVDPIAVEVTRNTTRDLKDVCEMLDEAAEAAS
;
A
#
# COMPACT_ATOMS: atom_id res chain seq x y z
N MET A 1 -39.26 -24.23 0.11
CA MET A 1 -39.06 -22.77 -0.10
C MET A 1 -37.93 -22.35 0.82
N LEU A 2 -36.70 -22.34 0.31
CA LEU A 2 -35.55 -21.71 0.94
C LEU A 2 -35.16 -20.59 0.00
N GLN A 3 -35.29 -19.34 0.46
CA GLN A 3 -34.84 -18.19 -0.29
C GLN A 3 -33.32 -18.10 -0.15
N ASP A 4 -32.70 -18.15 -1.32
CA ASP A 4 -31.29 -18.01 -1.62
C ASP A 4 -30.87 -16.57 -1.30
N THR A 5 -30.18 -16.36 -0.17
CA THR A 5 -29.53 -15.08 0.14
C THR A 5 -28.23 -15.02 -0.64
N GLY A 6 -28.31 -14.40 -1.82
CA GLY A 6 -27.18 -14.10 -2.68
C GLY A 6 -26.06 -13.41 -1.90
N ARG A 7 -24.96 -14.12 -1.74
CA ARG A 7 -23.71 -13.63 -1.15
C ARG A 7 -22.98 -12.83 -2.24
N VAL A 8 -23.03 -11.51 -2.16
CA VAL A 8 -22.20 -10.63 -3.01
C VAL A 8 -20.76 -10.74 -2.50
N ILE A 9 -19.94 -11.47 -3.26
CA ILE A 9 -18.49 -11.60 -3.02
C ILE A 9 -17.85 -10.35 -3.62
N LEU A 10 -17.44 -9.41 -2.76
CA LEU A 10 -16.57 -8.31 -3.16
C LEU A 10 -15.21 -8.90 -3.52
N ARG A 11 -14.97 -8.97 -4.83
CA ARG A 11 -13.71 -9.39 -5.44
C ARG A 11 -12.77 -8.20 -5.44
N CYS A 12 -11.61 -8.32 -4.80
CA CYS A 12 -10.43 -7.57 -5.24
C CYS A 12 -10.18 -7.98 -6.71
N PRO A 13 -10.22 -7.06 -7.69
CA PRO A 13 -9.82 -7.39 -9.05
C PRO A 13 -8.31 -7.68 -9.01
N GLY A 14 -7.94 -8.97 -8.95
CA GLY A 14 -6.54 -9.40 -8.92
C GLY A 14 -6.25 -10.75 -8.25
N ALA A 15 -7.10 -11.22 -7.33
CA ALA A 15 -6.84 -12.47 -6.60
C ALA A 15 -7.86 -13.57 -6.94
N THR A 16 -7.46 -14.54 -7.79
CA THR A 16 -8.20 -15.80 -7.96
C THR A 16 -7.82 -16.80 -6.86
N VAL A 17 -8.84 -17.17 -6.09
CA VAL A 17 -8.90 -18.23 -5.10
C VAL A 17 -8.57 -19.57 -5.77
N ASN A 18 -7.36 -20.09 -5.53
CA ASN A 18 -7.01 -21.53 -5.57
C ASN A 18 -5.55 -21.83 -5.17
N ASN A 19 -4.85 -20.89 -4.53
CA ASN A 19 -3.50 -21.12 -4.04
C ASN A 19 -3.35 -20.42 -2.68
N PRO A 20 -3.02 -21.11 -1.58
CA PRO A 20 -2.77 -20.49 -0.26
C PRO A 20 -1.49 -19.61 -0.24
N LYS A 21 -1.00 -19.20 -1.41
CA LYS A 21 0.11 -18.29 -1.67
C LYS A 21 -0.33 -16.96 -2.29
N LYS A 22 -1.64 -16.71 -2.45
CA LYS A 22 -2.20 -15.59 -3.25
C LYS A 22 -3.08 -14.64 -2.43
N SER A 23 -2.81 -14.53 -1.16
CA SER A 23 -3.63 -13.75 -0.27
C SER A 23 -2.59 -13.08 0.63
N LEU A 24 -2.36 -11.78 0.40
CA LEU A 24 -1.53 -10.84 1.16
C LEU A 24 -1.66 -9.53 0.39
N CYS A 25 -2.69 -8.75 0.74
CA CYS A 25 -2.82 -7.37 0.30
C CYS A 25 -1.90 -6.51 1.16
N LEU A 26 -0.66 -6.30 0.71
CA LEU A 26 0.04 -5.01 0.64
C LEU A 26 1.25 -5.20 -0.30
N PRO A 27 1.62 -4.19 -1.10
CA PRO A 27 2.20 -4.38 -2.43
C PRO A 27 3.64 -4.85 -2.33
N LEU A 28 3.84 -6.15 -2.43
CA LEU A 28 4.83 -6.82 -3.25
C LEU A 28 4.72 -8.32 -2.91
N LEU A 29 4.51 -9.16 -3.93
CA LEU A 29 5.33 -10.35 -4.23
C LEU A 29 4.59 -11.55 -4.82
N LEU A 30 5.11 -11.92 -5.99
CA LEU A 30 4.83 -13.11 -6.78
C LEU A 30 5.61 -14.31 -6.24
N ALA A 31 4.94 -15.46 -6.13
CA ALA A 31 5.58 -16.77 -5.97
C ALA A 31 5.40 -17.57 -7.28
N LEU A 32 6.50 -17.98 -7.93
CA LEU A 32 6.46 -18.95 -9.02
C LEU A 32 7.21 -20.24 -8.67
N THR A 33 6.54 -21.32 -9.05
CA THR A 33 6.95 -22.72 -8.95
C THR A 33 7.90 -23.09 -10.09
N PHE A 34 8.98 -23.79 -9.77
CA PHE A 34 9.87 -24.45 -10.73
C PHE A 34 9.08 -25.36 -11.70
N THR A 35 9.05 -25.01 -12.99
CA THR A 35 8.91 -25.99 -14.06
C THR A 35 10.18 -26.00 -14.89
N ALA A 36 10.97 -27.06 -14.72
CA ALA A 36 12.14 -27.32 -15.55
C ALA A 36 11.66 -27.60 -16.98
N GLY A 37 11.88 -26.64 -17.87
CA GLY A 37 11.67 -26.77 -19.31
C GLY A 37 12.82 -26.10 -20.04
N THR A 38 13.60 -26.89 -20.76
CA THR A 38 14.76 -26.44 -21.54
C THR A 38 14.34 -25.78 -22.87
N ALA A 39 14.99 -24.65 -23.20
CA ALA A 39 15.22 -24.01 -24.52
C ALA A 39 14.46 -22.69 -24.79
N PRO A 40 14.93 -21.83 -25.72
CA PRO A 40 16.29 -21.37 -26.01
C PRO A 40 16.40 -19.81 -26.00
N ALA A 41 17.62 -19.32 -26.22
CA ALA A 41 18.06 -17.92 -26.17
C ALA A 41 17.27 -16.91 -27.03
N GLY A 42 17.07 -15.71 -26.47
CA GLY A 42 16.56 -14.52 -27.15
C GLY A 42 15.27 -13.97 -26.54
N ALA A 43 15.30 -13.61 -25.26
CA ALA A 43 14.25 -12.85 -24.62
C ALA A 43 14.93 -11.73 -23.82
N GLU A 44 14.33 -10.54 -23.83
CA GLU A 44 14.56 -9.54 -22.78
C GLU A 44 14.61 -10.30 -21.46
N GLU A 45 15.66 -10.07 -20.65
CA GLU A 45 15.68 -10.62 -19.30
C GLU A 45 14.39 -10.12 -18.65
N ASP A 46 13.39 -11.00 -18.54
CA ASP A 46 12.30 -10.85 -17.60
C ASP A 46 13.02 -10.66 -16.26
N GLU A 47 13.26 -9.40 -15.88
CA GLU A 47 13.87 -9.07 -14.61
C GLU A 47 12.97 -9.72 -13.56
N GLU A 48 13.51 -10.76 -12.93
CA GLU A 48 12.80 -11.49 -11.89
C GLU A 48 12.43 -10.46 -10.83
N PRO A 49 11.13 -10.37 -10.44
CA PRO A 49 10.71 -9.33 -9.51
C PRO A 49 11.57 -9.45 -8.25
N PRO A 50 12.04 -8.33 -7.68
CA PRO A 50 12.96 -8.36 -6.55
C PRO A 50 12.36 -9.21 -5.42
N GLY A 51 13.13 -10.18 -4.91
CA GLY A 51 12.65 -11.12 -3.91
C GLY A 51 12.32 -10.49 -2.56
N TRP A 52 11.44 -11.14 -1.79
CA TRP A 52 11.19 -10.84 -0.37
C TRP A 52 12.00 -11.76 0.54
N PRO A 53 12.52 -11.26 1.66
CA PRO A 53 12.60 -9.84 2.01
C PRO A 53 13.56 -9.09 1.08
N PRO A 54 13.42 -7.76 0.96
CA PRO A 54 14.30 -6.99 0.09
C PRO A 54 15.74 -7.08 0.60
N GLU A 55 16.69 -7.07 -0.33
CA GLU A 55 18.10 -7.15 0.03
C GLU A 55 18.55 -5.94 0.85
N ASP A 56 19.46 -6.17 1.82
CA ASP A 56 20.07 -5.08 2.58
C ASP A 56 20.85 -4.16 1.63
N THR A 57 20.56 -2.85 1.69
CA THR A 57 21.18 -1.88 0.77
C THR A 57 22.59 -1.45 1.21
N GLY A 58 23.15 -2.09 2.25
CA GLY A 58 24.43 -1.74 2.84
C GLY A 58 24.40 -0.39 3.54
N GLY A 59 23.23 0.02 4.04
CA GLY A 59 23.01 1.33 4.68
C GLY A 59 22.93 2.52 3.71
N ARG A 60 22.87 2.28 2.40
CA ARG A 60 22.70 3.32 1.37
C ARG A 60 21.24 3.48 0.99
N TYR A 61 20.87 4.68 0.56
CA TYR A 61 19.64 4.87 -0.17
C TYR A 61 19.88 4.51 -1.63
N VAL A 62 18.96 3.73 -2.19
CA VAL A 62 18.92 3.34 -3.59
C VAL A 62 17.51 3.64 -4.12
N PRO A 63 17.32 3.86 -5.43
CA PRO A 63 15.99 4.01 -6.00
C PRO A 63 15.08 2.84 -5.61
N VAL A 64 13.79 3.13 -5.38
CA VAL A 64 12.76 2.08 -5.30
C VAL A 64 12.65 1.35 -6.64
N PRO A 65 12.24 0.08 -6.64
CA PRO A 65 12.09 -0.67 -7.88
C PRO A 65 10.89 -0.15 -8.70
N PRO A 66 10.82 -0.37 -10.01
CA PRO A 66 9.80 0.22 -10.88
C PRO A 66 8.35 -0.08 -10.46
N GLU A 67 8.11 -1.25 -9.86
CA GLU A 67 6.80 -1.71 -9.39
C GLU A 67 6.23 -0.80 -8.29
N TYR A 68 7.10 -0.05 -7.59
CA TYR A 68 6.66 0.95 -6.61
C TYR A 68 5.76 2.03 -7.24
N TYR A 69 5.90 2.27 -8.54
CA TYR A 69 5.16 3.30 -9.27
C TYR A 69 3.94 2.77 -10.04
N GLU A 70 3.63 1.47 -9.93
CA GLU A 70 2.46 0.88 -10.57
C GLU A 70 1.15 1.47 -10.01
N PRO A 71 0.11 1.65 -10.85
CA PRO A 71 -1.17 2.14 -10.39
C PRO A 71 -1.82 1.19 -9.37
N VAL A 72 -2.55 1.77 -8.42
CA VAL A 72 -3.35 1.00 -7.44
C VAL A 72 -4.79 1.46 -7.44
N ASP A 73 -5.71 0.49 -7.41
CA ASP A 73 -7.15 0.75 -7.27
C ASP A 73 -7.60 0.41 -5.85
N PHE A 74 -8.39 1.28 -5.24
CA PHE A 74 -9.01 1.03 -3.94
C PHE A 74 -10.44 1.55 -3.87
N ALA A 75 -11.25 0.91 -3.04
CA ALA A 75 -12.62 1.36 -2.78
C ALA A 75 -12.58 2.50 -1.75
N ALA A 76 -13.09 3.67 -2.15
CA ALA A 76 -13.22 4.84 -1.28
C ALA A 76 -14.23 5.82 -1.89
N CYS A 77 -14.77 6.73 -1.08
CA CYS A 77 -15.61 7.82 -1.56
C CYS A 77 -16.85 7.34 -2.34
N GLY A 78 -17.39 6.17 -1.94
CA GLY A 78 -18.52 5.53 -2.61
C GLY A 78 -18.25 4.96 -4.00
N SER A 79 -16.99 4.89 -4.43
CA SER A 79 -16.58 4.44 -5.77
C SER A 79 -15.23 3.72 -5.74
N THR A 80 -14.64 3.48 -6.92
CA THR A 80 -13.23 3.13 -7.06
C THR A 80 -12.42 4.40 -7.28
N VAL A 81 -11.35 4.56 -6.50
CA VAL A 81 -10.31 5.55 -6.69
C VAL A 81 -9.07 4.85 -7.22
N THR A 82 -8.55 5.31 -8.35
CA THR A 82 -7.27 4.89 -8.91
C THR A 82 -6.22 5.91 -8.51
N MET A 83 -5.12 5.44 -7.90
CA MET A 83 -3.95 6.24 -7.64
C MET A 83 -2.82 5.87 -8.59
N THR A 84 -2.31 6.85 -9.32
CA THR A 84 -1.15 6.71 -10.21
C THR A 84 0.02 7.52 -9.69
N SER A 85 1.23 7.12 -10.06
CA SER A 85 2.40 7.96 -9.79
C SER A 85 2.41 9.17 -10.71
N GLY A 86 2.59 10.36 -10.14
CA GLY A 86 2.68 11.62 -10.90
C GLY A 86 4.04 11.81 -11.57
N ASP A 87 4.35 13.05 -11.91
CA ASP A 87 5.55 13.51 -12.59
C ASP A 87 6.82 13.39 -11.72
N VAL A 88 6.69 13.51 -10.40
CA VAL A 88 7.83 13.40 -9.47
C VAL A 88 7.96 11.97 -8.97
N ARG A 89 9.05 11.30 -9.38
CA ARG A 89 9.34 9.88 -9.07
C ARG A 89 10.77 9.68 -8.58
N GLU A 90 11.08 10.29 -7.43
CA GLU A 90 12.43 10.34 -6.87
C GLU A 90 12.55 9.58 -5.54
N VAL A 91 11.66 8.61 -5.31
CA VAL A 91 11.67 7.84 -4.06
C VAL A 91 12.89 6.93 -4.01
N GLU A 92 13.60 7.03 -2.90
CA GLU A 92 14.69 6.14 -2.54
C GLU A 92 14.34 5.36 -1.28
N GLN A 93 14.73 4.09 -1.25
CA GLN A 93 14.66 3.23 -0.09
C GLN A 93 16.03 2.87 0.45
N LYS A 94 16.09 2.65 1.76
CA LYS A 94 17.22 2.04 2.45
C LYS A 94 16.70 0.88 3.27
N VAL A 95 17.18 -0.31 2.97
CA VAL A 95 16.79 -1.56 3.65
C VAL A 95 17.91 -1.96 4.59
N ARG A 96 17.54 -2.35 5.80
CA ARG A 96 18.46 -2.94 6.77
C ARG A 96 17.89 -4.24 7.32
N VAL A 97 18.57 -5.34 7.04
CA VAL A 97 18.27 -6.65 7.63
C VAL A 97 19.16 -6.83 8.87
N ARG A 98 18.54 -7.03 10.02
CA ARG A 98 19.23 -7.19 11.31
C ARG A 98 19.68 -8.64 11.47
N SER A 99 20.69 -8.84 12.33
CA SER A 99 21.17 -10.18 12.68
C SER A 99 20.13 -11.07 13.37
N ASP A 100 19.07 -10.45 13.94
CA ASP A 100 17.94 -11.14 14.55
C ASP A 100 16.78 -11.38 13.58
N GLY A 101 16.96 -11.10 12.28
CA GLY A 101 15.94 -11.29 11.24
C GLY A 101 14.98 -10.12 11.05
N ARG A 102 14.97 -9.13 11.95
CA ARG A 102 14.12 -7.94 11.76
C ARG A 102 14.55 -7.13 10.54
N ILE A 103 13.57 -6.55 9.84
CA ILE A 103 13.82 -5.73 8.65
C ILE A 103 13.36 -4.31 8.95
N VAL A 104 14.17 -3.33 8.54
CA VAL A 104 13.79 -1.92 8.57
C VAL A 104 13.97 -1.34 7.19
N ILE A 105 12.88 -0.86 6.60
CA ILE A 105 12.89 -0.13 5.35
C ILE A 105 12.65 1.34 5.67
N THR A 106 13.43 2.24 5.08
CA THR A 106 13.25 3.69 5.24
C THR A 106 13.16 4.34 3.88
N TYR A 107 12.13 5.15 3.69
CA TYR A 107 11.83 5.84 2.46
C TYR A 107 12.10 7.35 2.59
N ARG A 108 12.54 7.96 1.50
CA ARG A 108 12.68 9.41 1.34
C ARG A 108 12.63 9.77 -0.15
N GLY A 109 12.57 11.05 -0.45
CA GLY A 109 12.63 11.55 -1.83
C GLY A 109 11.40 12.37 -2.16
N GLY A 110 11.39 12.92 -3.36
CA GLY A 110 10.20 13.56 -3.93
C GLY A 110 9.25 12.51 -4.50
N ALA A 111 7.96 12.68 -4.25
CA ALA A 111 6.90 11.88 -4.86
C ALA A 111 5.62 12.69 -4.99
N THR A 112 4.97 12.56 -6.12
CA THR A 112 3.60 13.03 -6.36
C THR A 112 2.74 11.87 -6.86
N VAL A 113 1.44 11.94 -6.61
CA VAL A 113 0.46 10.97 -7.08
C VAL A 113 -0.75 11.69 -7.66
N ASP A 114 -1.39 11.06 -8.63
CA ASP A 114 -2.67 11.52 -9.15
C ASP A 114 -3.76 10.60 -8.65
N LEU A 115 -4.93 11.18 -8.37
CA LEU A 115 -6.09 10.44 -7.89
C LEU A 115 -7.23 10.63 -8.89
N PHE A 116 -7.80 9.53 -9.37
CA PHE A 116 -8.94 9.53 -10.27
C PHE A 116 -10.10 8.76 -9.64
N ARG A 117 -11.28 9.38 -9.55
CA ARG A 117 -12.50 8.72 -9.06
C ARG A 117 -13.41 8.34 -10.22
N ALA A 118 -13.69 7.04 -10.33
CA ALA A 118 -14.40 6.49 -11.50
C ALA A 118 -15.87 6.91 -11.64
N SER A 119 -16.52 7.41 -10.58
CA SER A 119 -17.96 7.70 -10.60
C SER A 119 -18.32 8.98 -11.35
N ASP A 120 -17.43 9.98 -11.31
CA ASP A 120 -17.67 11.34 -11.77
C ASP A 120 -16.43 11.96 -12.43
N GLU A 121 -15.41 11.14 -12.69
CA GLU A 121 -14.15 11.54 -13.32
C GLU A 121 -13.40 12.64 -12.55
N ALA A 122 -13.68 12.77 -11.25
CA ALA A 122 -12.96 13.70 -10.38
C ALA A 122 -11.47 13.36 -10.37
N PHE A 123 -10.62 14.39 -10.49
CA PHE A 123 -9.19 14.22 -10.66
C PHE A 123 -8.40 15.19 -9.77
N ILE A 124 -7.49 14.65 -8.97
CA ILE A 124 -6.48 15.43 -8.26
C ILE A 124 -5.15 15.17 -8.95
N ASP A 125 -4.58 16.22 -9.50
CA ASP A 125 -3.29 16.22 -10.20
C ASP A 125 -2.15 16.50 -9.22
N GLU A 126 -1.08 15.71 -9.26
CA GLU A 126 0.19 15.99 -8.60
C GLU A 126 0.09 16.20 -7.07
N LEU A 127 -0.70 15.38 -6.37
CA LEU A 127 -0.76 15.40 -4.92
C LEU A 127 0.59 15.01 -4.31
N ASN A 128 1.23 15.95 -3.61
CA ASN A 128 2.54 15.74 -3.00
C ASN A 128 2.49 14.70 -1.87
N VAL A 129 3.21 13.59 -2.02
CA VAL A 129 3.35 12.52 -1.01
C VAL A 129 4.82 12.29 -0.63
N SER A 130 5.64 13.33 -0.72
CA SER A 130 7.09 13.31 -0.43
C SER A 130 7.45 13.16 1.07
N GLY A 131 6.50 12.74 1.90
CA GLY A 131 6.72 12.44 3.31
C GLY A 131 7.75 11.33 3.49
N ARG A 132 8.48 11.36 4.61
CA ARG A 132 9.39 10.27 4.96
C ARG A 132 8.60 9.12 5.56
N GLY A 133 8.86 7.91 5.08
CA GLY A 133 8.28 6.68 5.61
C GLY A 133 9.32 5.77 6.24
N SER A 134 8.90 4.92 7.16
CA SER A 134 9.66 3.75 7.55
C SER A 134 8.75 2.60 7.92
N GLU A 135 9.13 1.40 7.51
CA GLU A 135 8.49 0.15 7.85
C GLU A 135 9.44 -0.68 8.70
N ARG A 136 8.89 -1.34 9.73
CA ARG A 136 9.65 -2.24 10.59
C ARG A 136 8.91 -3.55 10.68
N TYR A 137 9.54 -4.61 10.17
CA TYR A 137 9.04 -5.96 10.27
C TYR A 137 9.73 -6.68 11.43
N SER A 138 8.93 -7.39 12.20
CA SER A 138 9.39 -8.45 13.10
C SER A 138 10.14 -9.55 12.33
N ALA A 139 10.92 -10.36 13.05
CA ALA A 139 11.76 -11.39 12.44
C ALA A 139 10.93 -12.52 11.80
N ASP A 140 9.79 -12.83 12.40
CA ASP A 140 8.79 -13.79 11.93
C ASP A 140 7.73 -13.14 11.02
N GLN A 141 7.82 -11.83 10.78
CA GLN A 141 6.95 -11.05 9.89
C GLN A 141 5.47 -11.05 10.31
N THR A 142 5.19 -11.33 11.59
CA THR A 142 3.83 -11.29 12.16
C THR A 142 3.47 -9.88 12.64
N GLU A 143 4.44 -9.01 12.87
CA GLU A 143 4.26 -7.60 13.21
C GLU A 143 4.90 -6.67 12.18
N LEU A 144 4.19 -5.61 11.81
CA LEU A 144 4.64 -4.48 11.00
C LEU A 144 4.34 -3.16 11.71
N SER A 145 5.33 -2.28 11.84
CA SER A 145 5.14 -0.89 12.27
C SER A 145 5.45 0.07 11.11
N VAL A 146 4.44 0.81 10.66
CA VAL A 146 4.53 1.83 9.61
C VAL A 146 4.56 3.22 10.27
N SER A 147 5.56 4.02 9.94
CA SER A 147 5.73 5.37 10.49
C SER A 147 5.93 6.39 9.37
N LEU A 148 5.02 7.36 9.28
CA LEU A 148 4.95 8.35 8.21
C LEU A 148 5.10 9.78 8.75
N ARG A 149 5.92 10.60 8.11
CA ARG A 149 6.21 11.97 8.55
C ARG A 149 6.21 12.95 7.38
N GLY A 150 5.34 13.97 7.47
CA GLY A 150 5.16 14.97 6.41
C GLY A 150 4.05 14.55 5.44
N PRO A 151 4.03 15.09 4.20
CA PRO A 151 3.00 14.84 3.21
C PRO A 151 2.78 13.36 2.95
N SER A 152 1.60 12.83 3.26
CA SER A 152 1.28 11.42 3.04
C SER A 152 -0.22 11.21 2.86
N ILE A 153 -0.59 10.30 1.97
CA ILE A 153 -1.95 9.81 1.77
C ILE A 153 -2.12 8.44 2.42
N ILE A 154 -3.26 8.20 3.05
CA ILE A 154 -3.60 6.96 3.74
C ILE A 154 -4.97 6.50 3.26
N TRP A 155 -5.04 5.24 2.85
CA TRP A 155 -6.29 4.55 2.54
C TRP A 155 -6.26 3.14 3.18
N PRO A 156 -7.38 2.67 3.75
CA PRO A 156 -7.46 1.33 4.32
C PRO A 156 -7.47 0.28 3.21
N VAL A 157 -6.73 -0.81 3.40
CA VAL A 157 -6.76 -1.97 2.50
C VAL A 157 -7.55 -3.13 3.08
N SER A 158 -7.88 -3.06 4.38
CA SER A 158 -8.58 -4.12 5.11
C SER A 158 -9.66 -3.53 6.02
N ALA A 159 -10.61 -4.38 6.43
CA ALA A 159 -11.62 -3.99 7.40
C ALA A 159 -11.02 -3.64 8.77
N ALA A 160 -9.87 -4.23 9.13
CA ALA A 160 -9.18 -3.91 10.36
C ALA A 160 -8.55 -2.51 10.29
N ASP A 161 -7.98 -2.13 9.14
CA ASP A 161 -7.47 -0.78 8.91
C ASP A 161 -8.59 0.24 9.03
N THR A 162 -9.71 0.00 8.35
CA THR A 162 -10.89 0.88 8.41
C THR A 162 -11.36 1.08 9.84
N ALA A 163 -11.46 0.00 10.61
CA ALA A 163 -11.87 0.06 12.01
C ALA A 163 -10.87 0.87 12.86
N ALA A 164 -9.56 0.65 12.70
CA ALA A 164 -8.52 1.33 13.45
C ALA A 164 -8.45 2.83 13.13
N LEU A 165 -8.50 3.19 11.84
CA LEU A 165 -8.49 4.59 11.39
C LEU A 165 -9.74 5.33 11.85
N THR A 166 -10.92 4.70 11.74
CA THR A 166 -12.19 5.27 12.24
C THR A 166 -12.13 5.50 13.75
N ALA A 167 -11.63 4.51 14.52
CA ALA A 167 -11.48 4.64 15.97
C ALA A 167 -10.50 5.76 16.37
N ALA A 168 -9.48 6.03 15.53
CA ALA A 168 -8.55 7.14 15.69
C ALA A 168 -9.12 8.50 15.23
N GLY A 169 -10.35 8.54 14.73
CA GLY A 169 -11.04 9.77 14.29
C GLY A 169 -10.63 10.27 12.91
N PHE A 170 -10.07 9.39 12.06
CA PHE A 170 -9.72 9.74 10.69
C PHE A 170 -10.88 9.52 9.70
N PRO A 171 -10.92 10.27 8.59
CA PRO A 171 -11.74 9.94 7.44
C PRO A 171 -11.44 8.55 6.85
N GLU A 172 -12.32 8.07 5.96
CA GLU A 172 -12.13 6.80 5.23
C GLU A 172 -10.79 6.79 4.48
N SER A 173 -10.48 7.87 3.77
CA SER A 173 -9.19 8.10 3.13
C SER A 173 -8.78 9.55 3.39
N PHE A 174 -7.53 9.77 3.74
CA PHE A 174 -7.08 11.10 4.14
C PHE A 174 -5.65 11.39 3.72
N TYR A 175 -5.39 12.68 3.56
CA TYR A 175 -4.08 13.25 3.30
C TYR A 175 -3.68 14.15 4.48
N PHE A 176 -2.41 14.16 4.87
CA PHE A 176 -1.90 15.14 5.83
C PHE A 176 -0.58 15.73 5.36
N GLU A 177 -0.41 17.05 5.51
CA GLU A 177 0.80 17.74 5.04
C GLU A 177 1.94 17.69 6.06
N ARG A 178 1.59 17.65 7.36
CA ARG A 178 2.55 17.79 8.45
C ARG A 178 2.23 16.86 9.61
N GLY A 179 3.25 16.59 10.42
CA GLY A 179 3.13 15.76 11.61
C GLY A 179 3.68 14.37 11.43
N HIS A 180 3.22 13.44 12.27
CA HIS A 180 3.71 12.07 12.33
C HIS A 180 2.54 11.14 12.67
N LEU A 181 2.35 10.13 11.83
CA LEU A 181 1.46 8.99 12.01
C LEU A 181 2.28 7.71 12.23
N THR A 182 1.91 6.88 13.20
CA THR A 182 2.43 5.52 13.34
C THR A 182 1.27 4.55 13.48
N ILE A 183 1.31 3.49 12.66
CA ILE A 183 0.32 2.42 12.61
C ILE A 183 1.08 1.12 12.85
N ASP A 184 0.64 0.35 13.84
CA ASP A 184 1.13 -0.99 14.09
C ASP A 184 0.09 -2.01 13.60
N VAL A 185 0.57 -3.03 12.91
CA VAL A 185 -0.23 -4.04 12.21
C VAL A 185 0.25 -5.41 12.66
N GLU A 186 -0.68 -6.26 13.07
CA GLU A 186 -0.45 -7.64 13.45
C GLU A 186 -1.09 -8.57 12.43
N PHE A 187 -0.33 -9.54 11.96
CA PHE A 187 -0.73 -10.59 11.03
C PHE A 187 -0.80 -11.93 11.74
N SER A 188 -1.63 -12.81 11.20
CA SER A 188 -1.63 -14.22 11.61
C SER A 188 -0.32 -14.89 11.20
N GLY A 189 0.21 -15.77 12.06
CA GLY A 189 1.25 -16.72 11.66
C GLY A 189 0.76 -17.83 10.73
N ASP A 190 -0.56 -17.93 10.50
CA ASP A 190 -1.15 -18.82 9.50
C ASP A 190 -1.10 -18.16 8.11
N PRO A 191 -0.31 -18.69 7.15
CA PRO A 191 -0.21 -18.11 5.81
C PRO A 191 -1.53 -18.16 5.01
N ALA A 192 -2.54 -18.90 5.46
CA ALA A 192 -3.87 -18.88 4.86
C ALA A 192 -4.69 -17.65 5.24
N VAL A 193 -4.31 -16.94 6.31
CA VAL A 193 -4.96 -15.73 6.80
C VAL A 193 -4.08 -14.53 6.49
N VAL A 194 -4.63 -13.58 5.75
CA VAL A 194 -3.81 -12.63 5.00
C VAL A 194 -4.15 -11.20 5.31
N ASP A 195 -5.38 -11.03 5.80
CA ASP A 195 -5.81 -9.80 6.39
C ASP A 195 -5.15 -9.69 7.76
N PRO A 196 -4.77 -8.48 8.17
CA PRO A 196 -4.28 -8.27 9.51
C PRO A 196 -5.34 -8.66 10.55
N ILE A 197 -4.88 -9.28 11.63
CA ILE A 197 -5.73 -9.67 12.77
C ILE A 197 -5.91 -8.52 13.75
N ALA A 198 -4.99 -7.55 13.76
CA ALA A 198 -5.11 -6.32 14.53
C ALA A 198 -4.39 -5.16 13.83
N VAL A 199 -4.94 -3.95 13.98
CA VAL A 199 -4.36 -2.70 13.50
C VAL A 199 -4.60 -1.63 14.55
N GLU A 200 -3.57 -0.85 14.87
CA GLU A 200 -3.64 0.21 15.89
C GLU A 200 -2.90 1.46 15.44
N VAL A 201 -3.51 2.63 15.62
CA VAL A 201 -2.82 3.92 15.49
C VAL A 201 -2.12 4.25 16.81
N THR A 202 -0.82 3.93 16.91
CA THR A 202 -0.05 4.11 18.15
C THR A 202 0.55 5.51 18.31
N ARG A 203 0.58 6.30 17.23
CA ARG A 203 0.93 7.72 17.31
C ARG A 203 0.18 8.55 16.27
N ASN A 204 -0.46 9.63 16.73
CA ASN A 204 -1.04 10.63 15.86
C ASN A 204 -0.64 12.04 16.30
N THR A 205 0.11 12.73 15.45
CA THR A 205 0.41 14.17 15.57
C THR A 205 0.19 14.90 14.24
N THR A 206 -0.64 14.32 13.36
CA THR A 206 -0.91 14.87 12.03
C THR A 206 -1.55 16.26 12.13
N ARG A 207 -1.30 17.08 11.11
CA ARG A 207 -1.80 18.45 10.98
C ARG A 207 -2.11 18.72 9.52
N ASP A 208 -3.03 19.65 9.30
CA ASP A 208 -3.55 20.00 7.98
C ASP A 208 -4.09 18.74 7.28
N LEU A 209 -4.87 17.97 8.04
CA LEU A 209 -5.52 16.77 7.56
C LEU A 209 -6.67 17.18 6.64
N LYS A 210 -6.74 16.53 5.48
CA LYS A 210 -7.79 16.70 4.47
C LYS A 210 -8.42 15.35 4.18
N ASP A 211 -9.74 15.33 4.08
CA ASP A 211 -10.47 14.17 3.59
C ASP A 211 -10.27 14.07 2.07
N VAL A 212 -9.76 12.94 1.60
CA VAL A 212 -9.50 12.73 0.17
C VAL A 212 -10.81 12.76 -0.63
N CYS A 213 -11.92 12.33 -0.04
CA CYS A 213 -13.22 12.35 -0.69
C CYS A 213 -13.73 13.78 -0.87
N GLU A 214 -13.58 14.63 0.14
CA GLU A 214 -13.90 16.07 0.01
C GLU A 214 -13.00 16.74 -1.03
N MET A 215 -11.70 16.40 -1.06
CA MET A 215 -10.77 16.93 -2.08
C MET A 215 -11.19 16.55 -3.51
N LEU A 216 -11.68 15.32 -3.70
CA LEU A 216 -12.19 14.86 -5.00
C LEU A 216 -13.52 15.56 -5.35
N ASP A 217 -14.41 15.75 -4.39
CA ASP A 217 -15.66 16.50 -4.60
C ASP A 217 -15.38 17.95 -5.04
N GLU A 218 -14.45 18.64 -4.37
CA GLU A 218 -14.02 19.99 -4.74
C GLU A 218 -13.41 20.03 -6.16
N ALA A 219 -12.63 19.02 -6.53
CA ALA A 219 -12.04 18.92 -7.87
C ALA A 219 -13.11 18.72 -8.96
N ALA A 220 -14.12 17.90 -8.70
CA ALA A 220 -15.24 17.69 -9.62
C ALA A 220 -16.04 18.98 -9.83
N GLU A 221 -16.32 19.72 -8.75
CA GLU A 221 -17.02 21.02 -8.83
C GLU A 221 -16.21 22.06 -9.62
N ALA A 222 -14.90 22.12 -9.43
CA ALA A 222 -14.03 23.05 -10.14
C ALA A 222 -13.93 22.78 -11.65
N ALA A 223 -14.20 21.54 -12.08
CA ALA A 223 -14.21 21.12 -13.49
C ALA A 223 -15.55 21.35 -14.20
N SER A 224 -16.63 21.65 -13.46
CA SER A 224 -17.99 21.88 -13.97
C SER A 224 -18.27 23.33 -14.40
#